data_AF-A0A957FWI8-F1
#
_entry.id   AF-A0A957FWI8-F1
#
_cell.length_a   1.000
_cell.length_b   1.000
_cell.length_c   1.000
_cell.angle_alpha   90.00
_cell.angle_beta   90.00
_cell.angle_gamma   90.00
#
_symmetry.space_group_name_H-M   'P 1'
#
loop_
_entity.id
_entity.type
_entity.pdbx_description
1 polymer ?
#
loop_
_entity_poly.entity_id
_entity_poly.type
_entity_poly.pdbx_seq_one_letter_code
_entity_poly.pdbx_strand_id
1 'polypeptide(L)'
;PSPTFTPTPAVVALTPWPTPDPLSSGGSVAFSLRQNGHSDLHVLSVGQQAPVRVTNSTAEDKEPAWRPDGRQLAFSSNRDGNWDIYILDMPTGDITRVTTHPGYDGRPSWSPDGQWLIYDSYQNNNLDVYITKADGSEEPIRLTQDPAQDYAAVWGPDGRHIAFTSWRNGNKDVFLMSLDAVGDERVTNLTNTPDKAEDAPAFHPAGDYVAYESLGDGLSLIYVQPLDSSEPGRVRPLGQPVSLGQGRDPVWSPGGNSLAYVHEVEGQYYLLASSVEAWTAAPQTFATDKSLQSPSWSAITLTLEPTGFLVEVGAFNDPPLFTETLSRTAVTTDTNTTAIAPFSLLELTNVDAPYPYLSDKVEQSFLALRLRVLEETGTDFLGSLLRLYEPLPTRSGPGQSDRTWYKAGRAFDLDYDEVLAFEPRMEIVPEERGNDLYWRVYLRAENQDGSQGAPLTERPWDFRAR
;
A
#
# COMPACT_ATOMS: atom_id res chain seq x y z
N PRO A 1 4.42 51.48 48.29
CA PRO A 1 3.62 50.80 47.24
C PRO A 1 4.02 49.32 47.15
N SER A 2 3.16 48.43 47.65
CA SER A 2 3.35 46.98 47.53
C SER A 2 3.34 46.56 46.06
N PRO A 3 4.20 45.63 45.61
CA PRO A 3 4.17 45.15 44.24
C PRO A 3 2.88 44.38 43.99
N THR A 4 2.13 44.80 42.98
CA THR A 4 0.92 44.16 42.50
C THR A 4 1.29 42.86 41.79
N PHE A 5 0.85 41.71 42.31
CA PHE A 5 0.96 40.43 41.60
C PHE A 5 0.05 40.46 40.38
N THR A 6 0.64 40.33 39.19
CA THR A 6 -0.10 40.07 37.95
C THR A 6 -0.57 38.62 37.98
N PRO A 7 -1.86 38.30 37.72
CA PRO A 7 -2.33 36.93 37.73
C PRO A 7 -1.63 36.14 36.63
N THR A 8 -1.13 34.95 36.99
CA THR A 8 -0.60 33.98 36.02
C THR A 8 -1.69 33.69 34.99
N PRO A 9 -1.41 33.82 33.68
CA PRO A 9 -2.40 33.49 32.65
C PRO A 9 -2.84 32.04 32.83
N ALA A 10 -4.16 31.82 32.81
CA ALA A 10 -4.71 30.47 32.89
C ALA A 10 -4.17 29.66 31.72
N VAL A 11 -3.57 28.50 32.00
CA VAL A 11 -3.19 27.52 30.99
C VAL A 11 -4.48 27.07 30.31
N VAL A 12 -4.73 27.58 29.11
CA VAL A 12 -5.76 27.04 28.23
C VAL A 12 -5.20 25.72 27.73
N ALA A 13 -5.63 24.61 28.33
CA ALA A 13 -5.37 23.30 27.77
C ALA A 13 -6.03 23.27 26.39
N LEU A 14 -5.23 23.32 25.34
CA LEU A 14 -5.72 23.05 23.98
C LEU A 14 -6.22 21.62 23.98
N THR A 15 -7.52 21.43 23.76
CA THR A 15 -8.06 20.11 23.41
C THR A 15 -7.38 19.72 22.10
N PRO A 16 -6.58 18.64 22.05
CA PRO A 16 -6.02 18.18 20.79
C PRO A 16 -7.18 17.94 19.81
N TRP A 17 -7.06 18.52 18.62
CA TRP A 17 -7.94 18.14 17.51
C TRP A 17 -7.79 16.63 17.32
N PRO A 18 -8.89 15.87 17.14
CA PRO A 18 -8.77 14.43 16.95
C PRO A 18 -7.92 14.19 15.71
N THR A 19 -6.73 13.61 15.89
CA THR A 19 -5.98 13.04 14.79
C THR A 19 -6.90 12.03 14.12
N PRO A 20 -7.24 12.19 12.83
CA PRO A 20 -8.10 11.25 12.14
C PRO A 20 -7.43 9.88 12.20
N ASP A 21 -8.11 8.90 12.80
CA ASP A 21 -7.67 7.52 12.84
C ASP A 21 -8.20 6.83 11.57
N PRO A 22 -7.33 6.45 10.61
CA PRO A 22 -7.75 5.77 9.38
C PRO A 22 -8.40 4.40 9.65
N LEU A 23 -8.24 3.87 10.87
CA LEU A 23 -8.85 2.63 11.32
C LEU A 23 -10.19 2.86 12.07
N SER A 24 -10.61 4.11 12.28
CA SER A 24 -11.90 4.44 12.92
C SER A 24 -13.12 3.96 12.13
N SER A 25 -12.94 3.62 10.85
CA SER A 25 -13.96 3.00 9.99
C SER A 25 -14.40 1.63 10.47
N GLY A 26 -13.59 0.94 11.28
CA GLY A 26 -13.90 -0.40 11.81
C GLY A 26 -14.01 -1.47 10.72
N GLY A 27 -14.74 -2.53 11.00
CA GLY A 27 -14.97 -3.61 10.04
C GLY A 27 -13.81 -4.62 9.95
N SER A 28 -13.64 -5.21 8.76
CA SER A 28 -12.65 -6.26 8.50
C SER A 28 -12.09 -6.17 7.09
N VAL A 29 -10.80 -6.47 6.95
CA VAL A 29 -10.08 -6.53 5.66
C VAL A 29 -9.76 -8.00 5.36
N ALA A 30 -10.33 -8.52 4.27
CA ALA A 30 -9.94 -9.82 3.70
C ALA A 30 -8.77 -9.61 2.73
N PHE A 31 -7.84 -10.56 2.63
CA PHE A 31 -6.73 -10.52 1.68
C PHE A 31 -6.21 -11.92 1.39
N SER A 32 -5.45 -12.05 0.30
CA SER A 32 -4.75 -13.30 -0.04
C SER A 32 -3.39 -13.30 0.63
N LEU A 33 -3.01 -14.42 1.25
CA LEU A 33 -1.70 -14.57 1.88
C LEU A 33 -1.04 -15.84 1.37
N ARG A 34 0.10 -15.69 0.68
CA ARG A 34 0.83 -16.83 0.12
C ARG A 34 1.78 -17.44 1.15
N GLN A 35 1.59 -18.71 1.46
CA GLN A 35 2.40 -19.48 2.39
C GLN A 35 2.62 -20.89 1.84
N ASN A 36 3.81 -21.47 2.07
CA ASN A 36 4.08 -22.89 1.73
C ASN A 36 3.72 -23.28 0.28
N GLY A 37 3.89 -22.36 -0.67
CA GLY A 37 3.69 -22.58 -2.10
C GLY A 37 2.30 -22.27 -2.66
N HIS A 38 1.29 -22.06 -1.81
CA HIS A 38 -0.09 -21.74 -2.21
C HIS A 38 -0.62 -20.48 -1.47
N SER A 39 -1.75 -19.96 -1.91
CA SER A 39 -2.40 -18.79 -1.30
C SER A 39 -3.70 -19.19 -0.64
N ASP A 40 -3.95 -18.64 0.55
CA ASP A 40 -5.23 -18.75 1.24
C ASP A 40 -5.76 -17.37 1.60
N LEU A 41 -7.07 -17.33 1.78
CA LEU A 41 -7.76 -16.14 2.21
C LEU A 41 -7.65 -15.99 3.72
N HIS A 42 -7.33 -14.77 4.12
CA HIS A 42 -7.20 -14.37 5.51
C HIS A 42 -8.04 -13.12 5.74
N VAL A 43 -8.55 -12.97 6.97
CA VAL A 43 -9.32 -11.80 7.35
C VAL A 43 -8.80 -11.19 8.64
N LEU A 44 -8.50 -9.90 8.58
CA LEU A 44 -8.09 -9.09 9.72
C LEU A 44 -9.23 -8.15 10.11
N SER A 45 -9.81 -8.35 11.29
CA SER A 45 -10.72 -7.36 11.88
C SER A 45 -9.93 -6.15 12.35
N VAL A 46 -10.41 -4.95 12.04
CA VAL A 46 -9.75 -3.71 12.42
C VAL A 46 -9.64 -3.63 13.95
N GLY A 47 -8.43 -3.33 14.45
CA GLY A 47 -8.11 -3.33 15.88
C GLY A 47 -7.64 -4.69 16.44
N GLN A 48 -7.65 -5.76 15.65
CA GLN A 48 -7.00 -7.03 16.00
C GLN A 48 -5.55 -7.06 15.52
N GLN A 49 -4.70 -7.83 16.20
CA GLN A 49 -3.26 -7.93 15.86
C GLN A 49 -2.94 -9.01 14.83
N ALA A 50 -3.81 -10.00 14.67
CA ALA A 50 -3.55 -11.15 13.81
C ALA A 50 -4.77 -11.48 12.95
N PRO A 51 -4.56 -11.80 11.66
CA PRO A 51 -5.63 -12.26 10.79
C PRO A 51 -6.03 -13.71 11.10
N VAL A 52 -7.26 -14.05 10.75
CA VAL A 52 -7.82 -15.40 10.80
C VAL A 52 -7.85 -15.97 9.39
N ARG A 53 -7.28 -17.17 9.18
CA ARG A 53 -7.39 -17.91 7.92
C ARG A 53 -8.85 -18.36 7.73
N VAL A 54 -9.40 -18.22 6.52
CA VAL A 54 -10.81 -18.57 6.22
C VAL A 54 -10.97 -19.59 5.09
N THR A 55 -9.89 -19.95 4.39
CA THR A 55 -9.83 -21.09 3.45
C THR A 55 -8.64 -21.98 3.79
N ASN A 56 -8.73 -23.30 3.54
CA ASN A 56 -7.68 -24.27 3.88
C ASN A 56 -7.50 -25.38 2.83
N SER A 57 -7.57 -25.03 1.55
CA SER A 57 -7.45 -26.02 0.48
C SER A 57 -6.02 -26.10 -0.06
N THR A 58 -5.65 -27.21 -0.69
CA THR A 58 -4.36 -27.31 -1.41
C THR A 58 -4.31 -26.51 -2.70
N ALA A 59 -5.46 -25.92 -3.09
CA ALA A 59 -5.57 -25.03 -4.23
C ALA A 59 -5.04 -23.64 -3.88
N GLU A 60 -4.83 -22.81 -4.88
CA GLU A 60 -4.62 -21.38 -4.66
C GLU A 60 -5.97 -20.69 -4.57
N ASP A 61 -6.25 -20.05 -3.45
CA ASP A 61 -7.41 -19.19 -3.22
C ASP A 61 -6.92 -17.72 -3.16
N LYS A 62 -7.40 -16.88 -4.07
CA LYS A 62 -6.91 -15.50 -4.29
C LYS A 62 -8.02 -14.49 -4.55
N GLU A 63 -7.66 -13.22 -4.50
CA GLU A 63 -8.48 -12.08 -4.95
C GLU A 63 -9.87 -12.04 -4.26
N PRO A 64 -9.89 -12.00 -2.91
CA PRO A 64 -11.15 -11.97 -2.18
C PRO A 64 -11.93 -10.67 -2.45
N ALA A 65 -13.24 -10.78 -2.56
CA ALA A 65 -14.15 -9.65 -2.67
C ALA A 65 -15.36 -9.84 -1.76
N TRP A 66 -15.53 -8.91 -0.83
CA TRP A 66 -16.69 -8.89 0.06
C TRP A 66 -17.97 -8.58 -0.70
N ARG A 67 -19.01 -9.37 -0.42
CA ARG A 67 -20.37 -8.94 -0.68
C ARG A 67 -20.69 -7.72 0.18
N PRO A 68 -21.47 -6.74 -0.30
CA PRO A 68 -21.77 -5.52 0.47
C PRO A 68 -22.41 -5.78 1.84
N ASP A 69 -23.13 -6.90 1.99
CA ASP A 69 -23.72 -7.34 3.26
C ASP A 69 -22.72 -8.00 4.22
N GLY A 70 -21.45 -8.14 3.83
CA GLY A 70 -20.34 -8.77 4.56
C GLY A 70 -20.56 -10.22 5.00
N ARG A 71 -21.56 -10.92 4.44
CA ARG A 71 -21.84 -12.33 4.79
C ARG A 71 -21.15 -13.33 3.88
N GLN A 72 -20.72 -12.88 2.70
CA GLN A 72 -20.14 -13.74 1.68
C GLN A 72 -18.88 -13.12 1.12
N LEU A 73 -17.92 -13.97 0.76
CA LEU A 73 -16.68 -13.59 0.10
C LEU A 73 -16.60 -14.31 -1.24
N ALA A 74 -16.56 -13.57 -2.34
CA ALA A 74 -16.23 -14.12 -3.65
C ALA A 74 -14.71 -14.18 -3.79
N PHE A 75 -14.18 -15.16 -4.51
CA PHE A 75 -12.74 -15.32 -4.69
C PHE A 75 -12.41 -16.24 -5.88
N SER A 76 -11.19 -16.12 -6.39
CA SER A 76 -10.65 -16.97 -7.46
C SER A 76 -10.02 -18.23 -6.86
N SER A 77 -10.33 -19.41 -7.40
CA SER A 77 -9.68 -20.65 -6.96
C SER A 77 -9.37 -21.59 -8.12
N ASN A 78 -8.24 -22.30 -8.04
CA ASN A 78 -7.85 -23.32 -9.01
C ASN A 78 -8.19 -24.77 -8.60
N ARG A 79 -9.07 -24.94 -7.60
CA ARG A 79 -9.36 -26.24 -6.96
C ARG A 79 -9.94 -27.32 -7.88
N ASP A 80 -10.55 -26.93 -8.99
CA ASP A 80 -11.14 -27.85 -9.97
C ASP A 80 -10.28 -27.98 -11.26
N GLY A 81 -9.02 -27.57 -11.22
CA GLY A 81 -8.05 -27.77 -12.31
C GLY A 81 -7.90 -26.60 -13.28
N ASN A 82 -8.81 -25.63 -13.23
CA ASN A 82 -8.71 -24.31 -13.87
C ASN A 82 -9.11 -23.23 -12.84
N TRP A 83 -8.89 -21.96 -13.17
CA TRP A 83 -9.28 -20.84 -12.31
C TRP A 83 -10.76 -20.53 -12.52
N ASP A 84 -11.54 -20.61 -11.45
CA ASP A 84 -12.96 -20.23 -11.43
C ASP A 84 -13.26 -19.30 -10.25
N ILE A 85 -14.43 -18.66 -10.32
CA ILE A 85 -14.96 -17.87 -9.22
C ILE A 85 -15.76 -18.77 -8.27
N TYR A 86 -15.53 -18.60 -6.97
CA TYR A 86 -16.25 -19.26 -5.90
C TYR A 86 -16.76 -18.25 -4.89
N ILE A 87 -17.78 -18.64 -4.12
CA ILE A 87 -18.32 -17.87 -3.00
C ILE A 87 -18.19 -18.71 -1.73
N LEU A 88 -17.58 -18.12 -0.70
CA LEU A 88 -17.55 -18.60 0.67
C LEU A 88 -18.67 -17.91 1.47
N ASP A 89 -19.56 -18.69 2.07
CA ASP A 89 -20.54 -18.20 3.06
C ASP A 89 -19.89 -18.16 4.44
N MET A 90 -19.70 -16.95 5.00
CA MET A 90 -18.97 -16.76 6.26
C MET A 90 -19.65 -17.39 7.48
N PRO A 91 -20.99 -17.40 7.61
CA PRO A 91 -21.66 -18.08 8.72
C PRO A 91 -21.52 -19.61 8.72
N THR A 92 -21.62 -20.24 7.55
CA THR A 92 -21.66 -21.71 7.43
C THR A 92 -20.29 -22.32 7.13
N GLY A 93 -19.41 -21.59 6.45
CA GLY A 93 -18.18 -22.10 5.86
C GLY A 93 -18.40 -22.77 4.49
N ASP A 94 -19.62 -22.76 3.95
CA ASP A 94 -19.93 -23.42 2.69
C ASP A 94 -19.29 -22.68 1.50
N ILE A 95 -18.67 -23.44 0.60
CA ILE A 95 -18.03 -22.94 -0.62
C ILE A 95 -18.83 -23.42 -1.83
N THR A 96 -19.27 -22.48 -2.68
CA THR A 96 -20.01 -22.75 -3.92
C THR A 96 -19.24 -22.24 -5.13
N ARG A 97 -19.14 -23.05 -6.19
CA ARG A 97 -18.57 -22.64 -7.48
C ARG A 97 -19.59 -21.83 -8.28
N VAL A 98 -19.18 -20.69 -8.82
CA VAL A 98 -20.04 -19.78 -9.60
C VAL A 98 -19.79 -19.92 -11.09
N THR A 99 -18.53 -20.00 -11.51
CA THR A 99 -18.18 -20.13 -12.94
C THR A 99 -17.61 -21.50 -13.25
N THR A 100 -17.82 -21.97 -14.49
CA THR A 100 -17.41 -23.31 -14.92
C THR A 100 -16.79 -23.32 -16.32
N HIS A 101 -16.41 -22.15 -16.84
CA HIS A 101 -15.82 -22.06 -18.17
C HIS A 101 -14.38 -22.59 -18.11
N PRO A 102 -13.88 -23.36 -19.10
CA PRO A 102 -12.54 -23.97 -19.05
C PRO A 102 -11.37 -22.97 -19.11
N GLY A 103 -11.67 -21.68 -19.30
CA GLY A 103 -10.69 -20.60 -19.30
C GLY A 103 -10.26 -20.21 -17.89
N TYR A 104 -9.47 -19.14 -17.81
CA TYR A 104 -9.19 -18.47 -16.54
C TYR A 104 -10.37 -17.55 -16.22
N ASP A 105 -10.97 -17.70 -15.04
CA ASP A 105 -11.84 -16.69 -14.45
C ASP A 105 -11.23 -16.20 -13.12
N GLY A 106 -11.16 -14.88 -12.92
CA GLY A 106 -10.55 -14.31 -11.72
C GLY A 106 -10.98 -12.87 -11.40
N ARG A 107 -10.38 -12.30 -10.35
CA ARG A 107 -10.61 -10.93 -9.84
C ARG A 107 -12.09 -10.57 -9.71
N PRO A 108 -12.87 -11.33 -8.93
CA PRO A 108 -14.28 -11.04 -8.76
C PRO A 108 -14.48 -9.71 -8.02
N SER A 109 -15.57 -9.02 -8.32
CA SER A 109 -16.07 -7.88 -7.53
C SER A 109 -17.59 -7.91 -7.50
N TRP A 110 -18.18 -7.53 -6.36
CA TRP A 110 -19.63 -7.56 -6.18
C TRP A 110 -20.28 -6.28 -6.66
N SER A 111 -21.48 -6.42 -7.24
CA SER A 111 -22.36 -5.27 -7.44
C SER A 111 -22.83 -4.70 -6.10
N PRO A 112 -23.15 -3.40 -6.02
CA PRO A 112 -23.58 -2.76 -4.76
C PRO A 112 -24.88 -3.35 -4.18
N ASP A 113 -25.74 -3.92 -5.04
CA ASP A 113 -26.96 -4.63 -4.63
C ASP A 113 -26.70 -6.08 -4.17
N GLY A 114 -25.48 -6.58 -4.31
CA GLY A 114 -25.06 -7.92 -3.92
C GLY A 114 -25.72 -9.04 -4.71
N GLN A 115 -26.18 -8.80 -5.94
CA GLN A 115 -26.80 -9.81 -6.81
C GLN A 115 -25.90 -10.31 -7.93
N TRP A 116 -24.94 -9.48 -8.37
CA TRP A 116 -24.07 -9.75 -9.51
C TRP A 116 -22.62 -9.78 -9.08
N LEU A 117 -21.85 -10.59 -9.81
CA LEU A 117 -20.40 -10.57 -9.78
C LEU A 117 -19.90 -10.07 -11.13
N ILE A 118 -18.95 -9.16 -11.10
CA ILE A 118 -18.10 -8.82 -12.24
C ILE A 118 -16.77 -9.53 -12.07
N TYR A 119 -16.19 -10.05 -13.16
CA TYR A 119 -14.96 -10.83 -13.11
C TYR A 119 -14.24 -10.80 -14.46
N ASP A 120 -12.96 -11.14 -14.44
CA ASP A 120 -12.13 -11.26 -15.62
C ASP A 120 -12.25 -12.67 -16.16
N SER A 121 -12.42 -12.85 -17.47
CA SER A 121 -12.48 -14.17 -18.09
C SER A 121 -11.62 -14.24 -19.36
N TYR A 122 -10.74 -15.24 -19.41
CA TYR A 122 -9.92 -15.53 -20.58
C TYR A 122 -10.65 -16.50 -21.51
N GLN A 123 -11.27 -15.95 -22.55
CA GLN A 123 -12.01 -16.73 -23.55
C GLN A 123 -11.61 -16.27 -24.96
N ASN A 124 -11.61 -17.19 -25.92
CA ASN A 124 -11.34 -16.87 -27.33
C ASN A 124 -10.02 -16.10 -27.56
N ASN A 125 -8.98 -16.44 -26.78
CA ASN A 125 -7.65 -15.83 -26.85
C ASN A 125 -7.61 -14.32 -26.48
N ASN A 126 -8.56 -13.86 -25.67
CA ASN A 126 -8.56 -12.53 -25.09
C ASN A 126 -8.99 -12.55 -23.62
N LEU A 127 -8.54 -11.56 -22.85
CA LEU A 127 -9.02 -11.33 -21.49
C LEU A 127 -10.06 -10.21 -21.55
N ASP A 128 -11.28 -10.52 -21.14
CA ASP A 128 -12.41 -9.57 -21.15
C ASP A 128 -13.13 -9.58 -19.81
N VAL A 129 -13.90 -8.53 -19.58
CA VAL A 129 -14.74 -8.36 -18.39
C VAL A 129 -16.11 -9.00 -18.63
N TYR A 130 -16.55 -9.83 -17.69
CA TYR A 130 -17.85 -10.50 -17.69
C TYR A 130 -18.62 -10.17 -16.42
N ILE A 131 -19.95 -10.30 -16.49
CA ILE A 131 -20.82 -10.32 -15.31
C ILE A 131 -21.64 -11.60 -15.27
N THR A 132 -21.94 -12.07 -14.06
CA THR A 132 -22.84 -13.20 -13.82
C THR A 132 -23.66 -12.96 -12.57
N LYS A 133 -24.82 -13.60 -12.47
CA LYS A 133 -25.56 -13.61 -11.20
C LYS A 133 -24.85 -14.52 -10.20
N ALA A 134 -24.76 -14.05 -8.96
CA ALA A 134 -24.09 -14.80 -7.90
C ALA A 134 -24.76 -16.15 -7.58
N ASP A 135 -26.04 -16.30 -7.92
CA ASP A 135 -26.79 -17.56 -7.75
C ASP A 135 -26.68 -18.52 -8.96
N GLY A 136 -25.96 -18.13 -10.02
CA GLY A 136 -25.80 -18.93 -11.25
C GLY A 136 -27.11 -19.15 -12.02
N SER A 137 -28.16 -18.38 -11.76
CA SER A 137 -29.47 -18.57 -12.41
C SER A 137 -29.51 -18.11 -13.87
N GLU A 138 -28.50 -17.38 -14.32
CA GLU A 138 -28.41 -16.80 -15.67
C GLU A 138 -27.03 -17.03 -16.28
N GLU A 139 -26.99 -17.08 -17.60
CA GLU A 139 -25.73 -17.20 -18.36
C GLU A 139 -24.88 -15.92 -18.20
N PRO A 140 -23.54 -16.05 -18.12
CA PRO A 140 -22.66 -14.89 -18.04
C PRO A 140 -22.79 -13.96 -19.25
N ILE A 141 -22.68 -12.66 -18.99
CA ILE A 141 -22.73 -11.60 -20.00
C ILE A 141 -21.33 -11.01 -20.17
N ARG A 142 -20.80 -11.07 -21.40
CA ARG A 142 -19.55 -10.40 -21.77
C ARG A 142 -19.78 -8.89 -21.88
N LEU A 143 -19.08 -8.10 -21.06
CA LEU A 143 -19.22 -6.63 -21.03
C LEU A 143 -18.26 -5.90 -21.98
N THR A 144 -17.04 -6.40 -22.15
CA THR A 144 -16.04 -5.80 -23.05
C THR A 144 -15.77 -6.69 -24.26
N GLN A 145 -15.43 -6.07 -25.39
CA GLN A 145 -15.19 -6.76 -26.68
C GLN A 145 -13.99 -6.17 -27.43
N ASP A 146 -13.16 -5.37 -26.75
CA ASP A 146 -11.98 -4.80 -27.37
C ASP A 146 -10.98 -5.93 -27.67
N PRO A 147 -10.22 -5.89 -28.78
CA PRO A 147 -9.17 -6.87 -29.05
C PRO A 147 -8.01 -6.81 -28.05
N ALA A 148 -7.86 -5.72 -27.30
CA ALA A 148 -6.92 -5.61 -26.19
C ALA A 148 -7.49 -6.25 -24.91
N GLN A 149 -6.60 -6.53 -23.97
CA GLN A 149 -6.97 -7.10 -22.68
C GLN A 149 -7.68 -6.06 -21.81
N ASP A 150 -8.83 -6.44 -21.27
CA ASP A 150 -9.62 -5.68 -20.29
C ASP A 150 -9.81 -6.53 -19.02
N TYR A 151 -9.49 -5.99 -17.85
CA TYR A 151 -9.48 -6.76 -16.60
C TYR A 151 -9.52 -5.88 -15.33
N ALA A 152 -9.49 -6.50 -14.14
CA ALA A 152 -9.54 -5.82 -12.82
C ALA A 152 -10.76 -4.89 -12.69
N ALA A 153 -11.92 -5.36 -13.15
CA ALA A 153 -13.12 -4.54 -13.17
C ALA A 153 -13.79 -4.44 -11.79
N VAL A 154 -14.24 -3.24 -11.43
CA VAL A 154 -14.97 -2.96 -10.19
C VAL A 154 -16.23 -2.15 -10.46
N TRP A 155 -17.28 -2.42 -9.67
CA TRP A 155 -18.53 -1.66 -9.73
C TRP A 155 -18.39 -0.30 -9.06
N GLY A 156 -18.99 0.71 -9.69
CA GLY A 156 -19.32 1.98 -9.05
C GLY A 156 -20.45 1.79 -8.05
N PRO A 157 -20.54 2.64 -7.01
CA PRO A 157 -21.54 2.50 -5.93
C PRO A 157 -22.98 2.69 -6.40
N ASP A 158 -23.19 3.28 -7.58
CA ASP A 158 -24.50 3.44 -8.21
C ASP A 158 -24.98 2.19 -8.96
N GLY A 159 -24.13 1.17 -9.08
CA GLY A 159 -24.43 -0.06 -9.80
C GLY A 159 -24.63 0.14 -11.31
N ARG A 160 -24.24 1.29 -11.88
CA ARG A 160 -24.35 1.58 -13.31
C ARG A 160 -23.02 1.95 -13.96
N HIS A 161 -22.02 2.33 -13.18
CA HIS A 161 -20.66 2.54 -13.67
C HIS A 161 -19.73 1.39 -13.31
N ILE A 162 -18.71 1.17 -14.14
CA ILE A 162 -17.64 0.18 -13.95
C ILE A 162 -16.31 0.88 -14.21
N ALA A 163 -15.31 0.62 -13.37
CA ALA A 163 -13.92 1.00 -13.62
C ALA A 163 -13.13 -0.27 -13.90
N PHE A 164 -12.23 -0.25 -14.86
CA PHE A 164 -11.45 -1.43 -15.26
C PHE A 164 -10.13 -1.01 -15.91
N THR A 165 -9.16 -1.90 -15.91
CA THR A 165 -7.88 -1.70 -16.58
C THR A 165 -7.99 -2.17 -18.04
N SER A 166 -7.45 -1.40 -18.99
CA SER A 166 -7.42 -1.77 -20.41
C SER A 166 -6.08 -1.46 -21.05
N TRP A 167 -5.71 -2.30 -22.03
CA TRP A 167 -4.53 -2.13 -22.89
C TRP A 167 -4.83 -1.47 -24.24
N ARG A 168 -6.08 -1.02 -24.47
CA ARG A 168 -6.55 -0.59 -25.81
C ARG A 168 -5.78 0.60 -26.41
N ASN A 169 -5.05 1.35 -25.58
CA ASN A 169 -4.23 2.49 -26.00
C ASN A 169 -2.72 2.19 -26.12
N GLY A 170 -2.30 0.93 -25.96
CA GLY A 170 -0.91 0.49 -26.09
C GLY A 170 -0.12 0.45 -24.78
N ASN A 171 -0.68 1.02 -23.70
CA ASN A 171 -0.24 0.93 -22.31
C ASN A 171 -1.44 0.55 -21.42
N LYS A 172 -1.18 0.25 -20.14
CA LYS A 172 -2.26 0.06 -19.17
C LYS A 172 -2.80 1.42 -18.74
N ASP A 173 -4.10 1.61 -18.90
CA ASP A 173 -4.82 2.75 -18.39
C ASP A 173 -6.07 2.27 -17.64
N VAL A 174 -6.56 3.09 -16.72
CA VAL A 174 -7.87 2.87 -16.08
C VAL A 174 -8.95 3.53 -16.93
N PHE A 175 -10.02 2.79 -17.21
CA PHE A 175 -11.17 3.24 -17.97
C PHE A 175 -12.43 3.21 -17.12
N LEU A 176 -13.34 4.14 -17.42
CA LEU A 176 -14.71 4.15 -16.92
C LEU A 176 -15.66 3.67 -18.01
N MET A 177 -16.57 2.77 -17.65
CA MET A 177 -17.67 2.31 -18.47
C MET A 177 -19.01 2.70 -17.84
N SER A 178 -19.95 3.20 -18.63
CA SER A 178 -21.35 3.38 -18.23
C SER A 178 -22.22 2.29 -18.83
N LEU A 179 -22.96 1.56 -17.99
CA LEU A 179 -23.89 0.52 -18.44
C LEU A 179 -25.16 1.09 -19.10
N ASP A 180 -25.43 2.38 -18.92
CA ASP A 180 -26.56 3.08 -19.54
C ASP A 180 -26.24 3.60 -20.95
N ALA A 181 -24.96 3.73 -21.28
CA ALA A 181 -24.50 4.22 -22.57
C ALA A 181 -24.28 3.09 -23.59
N VAL A 182 -24.42 3.46 -24.87
CA VAL A 182 -24.22 2.60 -26.03
C VAL A 182 -23.17 3.18 -26.97
N GLY A 183 -22.46 2.32 -27.71
CA GLY A 183 -21.42 2.74 -28.65
C GLY A 183 -20.18 3.34 -27.98
N ASP A 184 -19.49 4.25 -28.67
CA ASP A 184 -18.19 4.77 -28.23
C ASP A 184 -18.28 5.68 -26.98
N GLU A 185 -19.43 6.29 -26.72
CA GLU A 185 -19.65 7.07 -25.47
C GLU A 185 -19.71 6.19 -24.22
N ARG A 186 -19.79 4.85 -24.40
CA ARG A 186 -19.87 3.89 -23.31
C ARG A 186 -18.60 3.84 -22.45
N VAL A 187 -17.43 4.12 -23.04
CA VAL A 187 -16.13 3.93 -22.39
C VAL A 187 -15.30 5.20 -22.49
N THR A 188 -14.73 5.65 -21.37
CA THR A 188 -13.85 6.83 -21.28
C THR A 188 -12.53 6.44 -20.62
N ASN A 189 -11.40 6.85 -21.20
CA ASN A 189 -10.08 6.69 -20.56
C ASN A 189 -9.97 7.69 -19.40
N LEU A 190 -9.84 7.20 -18.16
CA LEU A 190 -9.78 8.03 -16.96
C LEU A 190 -8.39 8.63 -16.76
N THR A 191 -7.34 7.83 -16.95
CA THR A 191 -5.96 8.19 -16.62
C THR A 191 -5.25 8.83 -17.81
N ASN A 192 -5.39 8.23 -19.00
CA ASN A 192 -4.87 8.71 -20.27
C ASN A 192 -3.40 9.18 -20.18
N THR A 193 -2.56 8.29 -19.64
CA THR A 193 -1.15 8.56 -19.34
C THR A 193 -0.24 7.60 -20.12
N PRO A 194 0.17 7.94 -21.35
CA PRO A 194 0.82 6.99 -22.27
C PRO A 194 2.14 6.39 -21.78
N ASP A 195 2.80 7.08 -20.84
CA ASP A 195 4.13 6.72 -20.33
C ASP A 195 4.07 5.97 -18.99
N LYS A 196 2.86 5.69 -18.50
CA LYS A 196 2.62 5.03 -17.22
C LYS A 196 1.74 3.80 -17.40
N ALA A 197 1.79 2.94 -16.39
CA ALA A 197 0.97 1.74 -16.35
C ALA A 197 0.06 1.81 -15.13
N GLU A 198 -1.20 2.15 -15.36
CA GLU A 198 -2.23 2.27 -14.34
C GLU A 198 -3.07 0.99 -14.23
N ASP A 199 -3.35 0.54 -13.01
CA ASP A 199 -4.05 -0.73 -12.75
C ASP A 199 -4.84 -0.68 -11.42
N ALA A 200 -5.55 -1.77 -11.11
CA ALA A 200 -6.26 -2.00 -9.85
C ALA A 200 -7.16 -0.82 -9.41
N PRO A 201 -8.15 -0.41 -10.22
CA PRO A 201 -9.05 0.67 -9.84
C PRO A 201 -9.96 0.27 -8.67
N ALA A 202 -10.27 1.23 -7.80
CA ALA A 202 -11.21 1.09 -6.70
C ALA A 202 -12.08 2.34 -6.56
N PHE A 203 -13.41 2.17 -6.69
CA PHE A 203 -14.35 3.27 -6.48
C PHE A 203 -14.50 3.64 -5.02
N HIS A 204 -14.52 4.93 -4.74
CA HIS A 204 -14.96 5.45 -3.46
C HIS A 204 -16.45 5.12 -3.24
N PRO A 205 -16.87 4.75 -2.02
CA PRO A 205 -18.27 4.40 -1.72
C PRO A 205 -19.31 5.48 -2.06
N ALA A 206 -18.93 6.75 -2.10
CA ALA A 206 -19.80 7.86 -2.51
C ALA A 206 -19.77 8.12 -4.04
N GLY A 207 -18.82 7.54 -4.76
CA GLY A 207 -18.72 7.65 -6.23
C GLY A 207 -18.08 8.94 -6.74
N ASP A 208 -17.45 9.70 -5.85
CA ASP A 208 -16.77 10.97 -6.12
C ASP A 208 -15.27 10.81 -6.40
N TYR A 209 -14.69 9.64 -6.14
CA TYR A 209 -13.29 9.33 -6.46
C TYR A 209 -13.10 7.91 -7.02
N VAL A 210 -12.05 7.74 -7.83
CA VAL A 210 -11.45 6.43 -8.13
C VAL A 210 -10.00 6.43 -7.64
N ALA A 211 -9.66 5.46 -6.79
CA ALA A 211 -8.28 5.15 -6.47
C ALA A 211 -7.71 4.16 -7.48
N TYR A 212 -6.42 4.21 -7.78
CA TYR A 212 -5.74 3.28 -8.68
C TYR A 212 -4.25 3.21 -8.37
N GLU A 213 -3.63 2.11 -8.77
CA GLU A 213 -2.17 1.96 -8.79
C GLU A 213 -1.62 2.57 -10.09
N SER A 214 -0.50 3.28 -10.00
CA SER A 214 0.28 3.72 -11.16
C SER A 214 1.73 3.26 -10.98
N LEU A 215 2.19 2.42 -11.89
CA LEU A 215 3.57 1.95 -11.96
C LEU A 215 4.37 2.89 -12.89
N GLY A 216 5.33 3.60 -12.32
CA GLY A 216 6.27 4.47 -13.05
C GLY A 216 7.67 4.32 -12.49
N ASP A 217 8.68 4.22 -13.36
CA ASP A 217 10.10 4.14 -12.98
C ASP A 217 10.46 3.02 -11.99
N GLY A 218 9.65 1.94 -11.95
CA GLY A 218 9.84 0.78 -11.07
C GLY A 218 9.24 0.91 -9.67
N LEU A 219 8.47 1.99 -9.42
CA LEU A 219 7.73 2.19 -8.16
C LEU A 219 6.22 2.16 -8.43
N SER A 220 5.49 1.41 -7.61
CA SER A 220 4.02 1.46 -7.56
C SER A 220 3.57 2.56 -6.62
N LEU A 221 2.78 3.49 -7.14
CA LEU A 221 2.20 4.60 -6.38
C LEU A 221 0.67 4.48 -6.40
N ILE A 222 0.05 4.82 -5.27
CA ILE A 222 -1.40 4.94 -5.16
C ILE A 222 -1.82 6.37 -5.50
N TYR A 223 -2.73 6.50 -6.46
CA TYR A 223 -3.36 7.76 -6.82
C TYR A 223 -4.85 7.73 -6.53
N VAL A 224 -5.43 8.91 -6.29
CA VAL A 224 -6.86 9.14 -6.20
C VAL A 224 -7.25 10.23 -7.19
N GLN A 225 -8.10 9.88 -8.16
CA GLN A 225 -8.66 10.80 -9.15
C GLN A 225 -10.06 11.25 -8.69
N PRO A 226 -10.26 12.55 -8.44
CA PRO A 226 -11.59 13.10 -8.24
C PRO A 226 -12.44 12.96 -9.51
N LEU A 227 -13.74 12.76 -9.33
CA LEU A 227 -14.71 12.57 -10.40
C LEU A 227 -15.73 13.72 -10.43
N ASP A 228 -16.09 14.12 -11.64
CA ASP A 228 -17.25 14.96 -11.90
C ASP A 228 -18.45 14.08 -12.23
N SER A 229 -19.48 14.19 -11.39
CA SER A 229 -20.78 13.51 -11.51
C SER A 229 -21.95 14.49 -11.68
N SER A 230 -21.67 15.75 -12.05
CA SER A 230 -22.68 16.79 -12.22
C SER A 230 -23.69 16.48 -13.34
N GLU A 231 -23.30 15.70 -14.35
CA GLU A 231 -24.18 15.16 -15.39
C GLU A 231 -24.67 13.76 -15.01
N PRO A 232 -25.99 13.52 -14.84
CA PRO A 232 -26.52 12.19 -14.55
C PRO A 232 -26.10 11.16 -15.60
N GLY A 233 -25.51 10.04 -15.15
CA GLY A 233 -25.07 8.94 -16.02
C GLY A 233 -23.74 9.16 -16.74
N ARG A 234 -23.03 10.26 -16.43
CA ARG A 234 -21.68 10.54 -16.95
C ARG A 234 -20.74 10.85 -15.80
N VAL A 235 -19.71 10.02 -15.66
CA VAL A 235 -18.64 10.20 -14.68
C VAL A 235 -17.34 10.47 -15.44
N ARG A 236 -16.63 11.55 -15.08
CA ARG A 236 -15.41 12.01 -15.77
C ARG A 236 -14.33 12.43 -14.77
N PRO A 237 -13.04 12.43 -15.13
CA PRO A 237 -12.00 12.97 -14.25
C PRO A 237 -12.22 14.47 -14.01
N LEU A 238 -12.14 14.87 -12.74
CA LEU A 238 -12.18 16.25 -12.28
C LEU A 238 -10.82 16.65 -11.69
N GLY A 239 -10.13 17.59 -12.33
CA GLY A 239 -8.83 18.07 -11.86
C GLY A 239 -7.72 17.02 -11.98
N GLN A 240 -6.63 17.24 -11.25
CA GLN A 240 -5.45 16.36 -11.25
C GLN A 240 -5.59 15.27 -10.18
N PRO A 241 -5.05 14.06 -10.42
CA PRO A 241 -5.03 13.01 -9.41
C PRO A 241 -4.05 13.37 -8.28
N VAL A 242 -4.36 12.90 -7.08
CA VAL A 242 -3.56 13.09 -5.86
C VAL A 242 -2.83 11.79 -5.53
N SER A 243 -1.51 11.84 -5.35
CA SER A 243 -0.73 10.69 -4.88
C SER A 243 -0.85 10.54 -3.37
N LEU A 244 -1.12 9.33 -2.89
CA LEU A 244 -1.24 9.00 -1.46
C LEU A 244 -0.03 8.25 -0.88
N GLY A 245 0.85 7.74 -1.74
CA GLY A 245 2.07 7.05 -1.30
C GLY A 245 2.45 5.86 -2.15
N GLN A 246 3.52 5.17 -1.74
CA GLN A 246 3.99 3.95 -2.40
C GLN A 246 3.16 2.74 -1.96
N GLY A 247 2.65 1.99 -2.93
CA GLY A 247 1.88 0.79 -2.68
C GLY A 247 1.11 0.31 -3.91
N ARG A 248 0.35 -0.75 -3.72
CA ARG A 248 -0.50 -1.39 -4.74
C ARG A 248 -1.81 -1.89 -4.14
N ASP A 249 -2.70 -2.35 -5.01
CA ASP A 249 -4.01 -2.91 -4.68
C ASP A 249 -4.83 -2.02 -3.70
N PRO A 250 -5.15 -0.75 -4.07
CA PRO A 250 -5.90 0.14 -3.20
C PRO A 250 -7.33 -0.36 -2.98
N VAL A 251 -7.84 -0.25 -1.75
CA VAL A 251 -9.23 -0.54 -1.40
C VAL A 251 -9.78 0.48 -0.42
N TRP A 252 -10.98 0.98 -0.70
CA TRP A 252 -11.65 1.94 0.16
C TRP A 252 -12.24 1.27 1.39
N SER A 253 -12.10 1.93 2.53
CA SER A 253 -12.96 1.68 3.67
C SER A 253 -14.43 1.87 3.28
N PRO A 254 -15.36 1.11 3.87
CA PRO A 254 -16.79 1.19 3.55
C PRO A 254 -17.42 2.58 3.77
N GLY A 255 -16.85 3.35 4.70
CA GLY A 255 -17.27 4.73 4.96
C GLY A 255 -16.62 5.77 4.04
N GLY A 256 -15.64 5.37 3.22
CA GLY A 256 -14.93 6.27 2.28
C GLY A 256 -13.89 7.19 2.90
N ASN A 257 -13.71 7.17 4.22
CA ASN A 257 -12.79 8.09 4.92
C ASN A 257 -11.33 7.63 4.90
N SER A 258 -11.08 6.39 4.49
CA SER A 258 -9.77 5.76 4.52
C SER A 258 -9.57 4.84 3.34
N LEU A 259 -8.32 4.71 2.92
CA LEU A 259 -7.88 3.85 1.83
C LEU A 259 -6.80 2.90 2.36
N ALA A 260 -7.04 1.60 2.26
CA ALA A 260 -6.03 0.58 2.55
C ALA A 260 -5.30 0.17 1.27
N TYR A 261 -4.02 -0.21 1.39
CA TYR A 261 -3.20 -0.66 0.29
C TYR A 261 -2.01 -1.49 0.79
N VAL A 262 -1.40 -2.23 -0.12
CA VAL A 262 -0.25 -3.08 0.17
C VAL A 262 1.04 -2.34 -0.14
N HIS A 263 1.98 -2.35 0.80
CA HIS A 263 3.32 -1.83 0.61
C HIS A 263 4.35 -2.95 0.77
N GLU A 264 5.34 -3.02 -0.13
CA GLU A 264 6.36 -4.06 -0.15
C GLU A 264 7.75 -3.43 -0.05
N VAL A 265 8.54 -3.84 0.94
CA VAL A 265 9.91 -3.36 1.16
C VAL A 265 10.79 -4.53 1.56
N GLU A 266 11.86 -4.78 0.79
CA GLU A 266 12.87 -5.80 1.09
C GLU A 266 12.28 -7.21 1.40
N GLY A 267 11.17 -7.56 0.74
CA GLY A 267 10.47 -8.83 0.94
C GLY A 267 9.52 -8.88 2.14
N GLN A 268 9.38 -7.78 2.89
CA GLN A 268 8.30 -7.58 3.87
C GLN A 268 7.10 -6.93 3.21
N TYR A 269 5.91 -7.35 3.62
CA TYR A 269 4.63 -6.86 3.14
C TYR A 269 3.86 -6.22 4.29
N TYR A 270 3.35 -5.03 4.02
CA TYR A 270 2.59 -4.22 4.98
C TYR A 270 1.20 -3.93 4.42
N LEU A 271 0.19 -4.12 5.25
CA LEU A 271 -1.15 -3.57 5.00
C LEU A 271 -1.24 -2.21 5.68
N LEU A 272 -1.20 -1.15 4.87
CA LEU A 272 -1.26 0.24 5.32
C LEU A 272 -2.67 0.78 5.13
N ALA A 273 -3.04 1.80 5.93
CA ALA A 273 -4.26 2.57 5.74
C ALA A 273 -3.94 4.07 5.85
N SER A 274 -4.40 4.85 4.89
CA SER A 274 -4.24 6.31 4.89
C SER A 274 -5.61 7.01 4.95
N SER A 275 -5.63 8.20 5.55
CA SER A 275 -6.77 9.11 5.41
C SER A 275 -6.65 9.90 4.11
N VAL A 276 -7.78 10.13 3.45
CA VAL A 276 -7.86 10.99 2.24
C VAL A 276 -8.24 12.43 2.56
N GLU A 277 -8.87 12.67 3.70
CA GLU A 277 -9.26 14.02 4.15
C GLU A 277 -8.21 14.66 5.07
N ALA A 278 -7.30 13.84 5.61
CA ALA A 278 -6.30 14.26 6.57
C ALA A 278 -4.89 13.90 6.12
N TRP A 279 -3.93 14.74 6.49
CA TRP A 279 -2.51 14.63 6.13
C TRP A 279 -1.78 13.52 6.92
N THR A 280 -2.49 12.47 7.32
CA THR A 280 -2.04 11.45 8.27
C THR A 280 -2.17 10.06 7.65
N ALA A 281 -1.05 9.37 7.49
CA ALA A 281 -1.02 7.92 7.32
C ALA A 281 -1.17 7.27 8.70
N ALA A 282 -1.98 6.21 8.83
CA ALA A 282 -1.98 5.41 10.04
C ALA A 282 -0.72 4.54 10.08
N PRO A 283 -0.18 4.27 11.28
CA PRO A 283 0.76 3.17 11.45
C PRO A 283 0.15 1.84 11.01
N GLN A 284 1.03 0.96 10.53
CA GLN A 284 0.80 -0.40 10.02
C GLN A 284 -0.41 -1.12 10.64
N THR A 285 -1.32 -1.60 9.79
CA THR A 285 -2.45 -2.44 10.24
C THR A 285 -2.00 -3.89 10.45
N PHE A 286 -1.05 -4.35 9.63
CA PHE A 286 -0.46 -5.69 9.68
C PHE A 286 0.85 -5.74 8.88
N ALA A 287 1.81 -6.55 9.35
CA ALA A 287 3.10 -6.77 8.70
C ALA A 287 3.41 -8.26 8.64
N THR A 288 4.03 -8.71 7.55
CA THR A 288 4.40 -10.11 7.36
C THR A 288 5.51 -10.27 6.32
N ASP A 289 6.30 -11.33 6.45
CA ASP A 289 7.29 -11.81 5.47
C ASP A 289 6.66 -12.63 4.33
N LYS A 290 5.35 -12.85 4.38
CA LYS A 290 4.59 -13.65 3.41
C LYS A 290 3.93 -12.72 2.39
N SER A 291 3.84 -13.16 1.14
CA SER A 291 3.25 -12.34 0.09
C SER A 291 1.77 -12.07 0.36
N LEU A 292 1.45 -10.79 0.62
CA LEU A 292 0.11 -10.27 0.86
C LEU A 292 -0.38 -9.55 -0.39
N GLN A 293 -1.61 -9.84 -0.82
CA GLN A 293 -2.18 -9.33 -2.07
C GLN A 293 -3.69 -9.12 -1.98
N SER A 294 -4.20 -8.21 -2.82
CA SER A 294 -5.63 -8.04 -3.13
C SER A 294 -6.53 -7.88 -1.89
N PRO A 295 -6.33 -6.83 -1.07
CA PRO A 295 -7.19 -6.58 0.08
C PRO A 295 -8.61 -6.17 -0.37
N SER A 296 -9.60 -6.57 0.42
CA SER A 296 -11.02 -6.20 0.29
C SER A 296 -11.57 -5.81 1.66
N TRP A 297 -12.20 -4.64 1.78
CA TRP A 297 -12.65 -4.09 3.06
C TRP A 297 -14.18 -4.10 3.17
N SER A 298 -14.69 -4.67 4.26
CA SER A 298 -16.12 -4.66 4.62
C SER A 298 -16.39 -3.87 5.91
N ALA A 299 -17.61 -3.33 6.02
CA ALA A 299 -18.09 -2.61 7.22
C ALA A 299 -18.34 -3.55 8.40
N ILE A 300 -18.41 -4.85 8.13
CA ILE A 300 -18.73 -5.83 9.15
C ILE A 300 -17.45 -6.21 9.89
N THR A 301 -17.45 -5.96 11.19
CA THR A 301 -16.46 -6.52 12.09
C THR A 301 -16.80 -7.99 12.28
N LEU A 302 -15.92 -8.85 11.79
CA LEU A 302 -15.97 -10.27 12.09
C LEU A 302 -15.72 -10.46 13.58
N THR A 303 -16.81 -10.57 14.32
CA THR A 303 -16.87 -11.09 15.68
C THR A 303 -16.98 -12.60 15.57
N LEU A 304 -15.84 -13.22 15.27
CA LEU A 304 -15.76 -14.67 15.19
C LEU A 304 -15.80 -15.21 16.63
N GLU A 305 -17.00 -15.52 17.13
CA GLU A 305 -17.11 -16.73 17.94
C GLU A 305 -16.62 -17.86 17.03
N PRO A 306 -15.56 -18.60 17.39
CA PRO A 306 -15.01 -19.62 16.50
C PRO A 306 -16.10 -20.67 16.25
N THR A 307 -16.78 -20.55 15.11
CA THR A 307 -17.64 -21.59 14.56
C THR A 307 -16.77 -22.80 14.24
N GLY A 308 -17.38 -23.98 14.17
CA GLY A 308 -16.64 -25.23 13.95
C GLY A 308 -15.69 -25.18 12.76
N PHE A 309 -16.09 -24.56 11.64
CA PHE A 309 -15.25 -24.49 10.44
C PHE A 309 -13.99 -23.63 10.63
N LEU A 310 -14.06 -22.51 11.37
CA LEU A 310 -12.89 -21.66 11.60
C LEU A 310 -11.86 -22.35 12.50
N VAL A 311 -12.32 -23.21 13.41
CA VAL A 311 -11.44 -24.08 14.20
C VAL A 311 -10.76 -25.11 13.30
N GLU A 312 -11.49 -25.73 12.37
CA GLU A 312 -10.93 -26.70 11.41
C GLU A 312 -9.94 -26.04 10.44
N VAL A 313 -10.24 -24.83 9.95
CA VAL A 313 -9.34 -24.04 9.12
C VAL A 313 -8.09 -23.62 9.87
N GLY A 314 -8.23 -23.12 11.10
CA GLY A 314 -7.10 -22.72 11.94
C GLY A 314 -6.25 -23.91 12.44
N ALA A 315 -6.81 -25.11 12.54
CA ALA A 315 -6.11 -26.33 12.92
C ALA A 315 -5.39 -27.01 11.74
N PHE A 316 -5.60 -26.53 10.52
CA PHE A 316 -4.95 -27.07 9.34
C PHE A 316 -3.47 -26.68 9.34
N ASN A 317 -2.61 -27.61 9.76
CA ASN A 317 -1.17 -27.51 9.56
C ASN A 317 -0.89 -27.80 8.10
N ASP A 318 -0.38 -26.82 7.35
CA ASP A 318 0.20 -27.07 6.04
C ASP A 318 1.58 -27.72 6.25
N PRO A 319 1.76 -29.04 6.07
CA PRO A 319 3.10 -29.55 5.89
C PRO A 319 3.67 -28.86 4.64
N PRO A 320 4.85 -28.23 4.73
CA PRO A 320 5.41 -27.51 3.59
C PRO A 320 5.53 -28.48 2.41
N LEU A 321 4.91 -28.16 1.27
CA LEU A 321 5.02 -28.95 0.04
C LEU A 321 6.49 -29.05 -0.41
N PHE A 322 7.30 -28.07 0.00
CA PHE A 322 8.75 -28.13 0.05
C PHE A 322 9.27 -27.14 1.10
N THR A 323 10.37 -27.49 1.78
CA THR A 323 11.17 -26.56 2.57
C THR A 323 12.30 -26.05 1.70
N GLU A 324 12.34 -24.75 1.43
CA GLU A 324 13.51 -24.16 0.76
C GLU A 324 14.65 -24.04 1.77
N THR A 325 15.55 -25.04 1.78
CA THR A 325 16.74 -24.99 2.63
C THR A 325 17.82 -24.15 1.95
N LEU A 326 17.85 -22.84 2.24
CA LEU A 326 19.00 -22.00 1.90
C LEU A 326 20.21 -22.44 2.74
N SER A 327 20.96 -23.42 2.24
CA SER A 327 22.20 -23.89 2.86
C SER A 327 23.35 -23.02 2.36
N ARG A 328 23.80 -22.09 3.20
CA ARG A 328 25.04 -21.35 2.94
C ARG A 328 26.23 -22.31 3.08
N THR A 329 26.89 -22.63 1.97
CA THR A 329 28.15 -23.38 2.01
C THR A 329 29.19 -22.58 2.78
N ALA A 330 29.67 -23.12 3.90
CA ALA A 330 30.77 -22.53 4.65
C ALA A 330 32.02 -22.47 3.76
N VAL A 331 32.54 -21.25 3.55
CA VAL A 331 33.80 -21.05 2.83
C VAL A 331 34.94 -21.41 3.78
N THR A 332 35.68 -22.46 3.44
CA THR A 332 36.97 -22.79 4.07
C THR A 332 38.02 -21.79 3.59
N THR A 333 38.65 -21.09 4.53
CA THR A 333 39.78 -20.18 4.27
C THR A 333 41.04 -20.96 3.90
N ASP A 334 41.54 -20.75 2.68
CA ASP A 334 42.85 -21.26 2.25
C ASP A 334 43.93 -20.20 2.56
N THR A 335 44.97 -20.59 3.31
CA THR A 335 45.88 -19.67 4.02
C THR A 335 47.16 -19.30 3.26
N ASN A 336 47.12 -19.14 1.93
CA ASN A 336 48.38 -19.04 1.17
C ASN A 336 48.46 -17.99 0.04
N THR A 337 48.14 -16.72 0.33
CA THR A 337 48.55 -15.60 -0.53
C THR A 337 49.00 -14.38 0.26
N THR A 338 50.25 -13.95 0.02
CA THR A 338 50.89 -12.68 0.43
C THR A 338 50.33 -11.47 -0.32
N ALA A 339 49.01 -11.36 -0.42
CA ALA A 339 48.34 -10.12 -0.83
C ALA A 339 48.16 -9.23 0.40
N ILE A 340 48.36 -7.92 0.26
CA ILE A 340 47.90 -6.95 1.27
C ILE A 340 46.43 -7.29 1.53
N ALA A 341 46.09 -7.67 2.77
CA ALA A 341 44.74 -8.08 3.10
C ALA A 341 43.76 -6.98 2.66
N PRO A 342 42.70 -7.32 1.90
CA PRO A 342 41.66 -6.36 1.61
C PRO A 342 41.10 -5.83 2.95
N PHE A 343 40.72 -4.55 2.96
CA PHE A 343 40.12 -3.89 4.13
C PHE A 343 39.06 -4.77 4.77
N SER A 344 39.05 -4.83 6.09
CA SER A 344 38.13 -5.68 6.84
C SER A 344 36.84 -4.95 7.18
N LEU A 345 35.73 -5.69 7.17
CA LEU A 345 34.45 -5.24 7.73
C LEU A 345 34.40 -5.66 9.19
N LEU A 346 34.20 -4.69 10.07
CA LEU A 346 34.12 -4.83 11.52
C LEU A 346 32.66 -4.74 11.95
N GLU A 347 32.22 -5.68 12.79
CA GLU A 347 30.90 -5.64 13.41
C GLU A 347 30.89 -4.60 14.54
N LEU A 348 29.93 -3.69 14.50
CA LEU A 348 29.72 -2.71 15.55
C LEU A 348 28.88 -3.32 16.66
N THR A 349 29.47 -3.43 17.84
CA THR A 349 28.74 -3.87 19.03
C THR A 349 27.93 -2.70 19.60
N ASN A 350 26.69 -2.97 20.02
CA ASN A 350 25.75 -1.97 20.54
C ASN A 350 25.26 -0.92 19.52
N VAL A 351 25.15 -1.29 18.24
CA VAL A 351 24.38 -0.55 17.23
C VAL A 351 23.28 -1.49 16.76
N ASP A 352 22.02 -1.05 16.85
CA ASP A 352 20.89 -1.77 16.27
C ASP A 352 20.76 -1.37 14.81
N ALA A 353 21.10 -2.28 13.89
CA ALA A 353 21.01 -2.03 12.45
C ALA A 353 21.01 -3.36 11.67
N PRO A 354 20.36 -3.43 10.50
CA PRO A 354 20.55 -4.51 9.55
C PRO A 354 22.01 -4.56 9.11
N TYR A 355 22.67 -5.70 9.35
CA TYR A 355 24.09 -5.93 9.06
C TYR A 355 24.99 -4.83 9.63
N PRO A 356 25.28 -4.81 10.95
CA PRO A 356 25.98 -3.70 11.59
C PRO A 356 27.50 -3.74 11.33
N TYR A 357 27.93 -3.76 10.08
CA TYR A 357 29.33 -3.85 9.67
C TYR A 357 29.87 -2.55 9.06
N LEU A 358 30.92 -1.96 9.62
CA LEU A 358 31.66 -0.87 8.97
C LEU A 358 33.05 -1.31 8.54
N SER A 359 33.57 -0.69 7.48
CA SER A 359 34.97 -0.84 7.12
C SER A 359 35.86 -0.30 8.25
N ASP A 360 36.94 -1.03 8.54
CA ASP A 360 38.03 -0.62 9.42
C ASP A 360 38.66 0.76 9.09
N LYS A 361 38.33 1.33 7.92
CA LYS A 361 38.72 2.69 7.51
C LYS A 361 37.87 3.82 8.09
N VAL A 362 36.63 3.55 8.47
CA VAL A 362 35.68 4.60 8.86
C VAL A 362 35.05 4.36 10.23
N GLU A 363 35.18 3.15 10.77
CA GLU A 363 34.59 2.74 12.04
C GLU A 363 34.95 3.69 13.21
N GLN A 364 36.23 4.02 13.38
CA GLN A 364 36.67 4.97 14.40
C GLN A 364 36.04 6.37 14.25
N SER A 365 35.84 6.84 13.01
CA SER A 365 35.21 8.13 12.75
C SER A 365 33.72 8.12 13.09
N PHE A 366 33.03 7.00 12.80
CA PHE A 366 31.63 6.81 13.17
C PHE A 366 31.45 6.77 14.70
N LEU A 367 32.28 6.03 15.42
CA LEU A 367 32.22 5.97 16.89
C LEU A 367 32.48 7.34 17.54
N ALA A 368 33.42 8.12 17.01
CA ALA A 368 33.68 9.48 17.47
C ALA A 368 32.48 10.42 17.22
N LEU A 369 31.81 10.30 16.06
CA LEU A 369 30.60 11.06 15.74
C LEU A 369 29.46 10.71 16.70
N ARG A 370 29.20 9.41 16.93
CA ARG A 370 28.16 8.92 17.85
C ARG A 370 28.37 9.43 19.28
N LEU A 371 29.59 9.33 19.81
CA LEU A 371 29.92 9.84 21.13
C LEU A 371 29.68 11.35 21.24
N ARG A 372 30.07 12.11 20.21
CA ARG A 372 29.84 13.55 20.18
C ARG A 372 28.36 13.92 20.14
N VAL A 373 27.57 13.24 19.30
CA VAL A 373 26.11 13.44 19.23
C VAL A 373 25.46 13.13 20.57
N LEU A 374 25.87 12.05 21.23
CA LEU A 374 25.39 11.67 22.55
C LEU A 374 25.74 12.74 23.62
N GLU A 375 26.97 13.26 23.62
CA GLU A 375 27.40 14.30 24.56
C GLU A 375 26.66 15.62 24.35
N GLU A 376 26.42 16.03 23.10
CA GLU A 376 25.79 17.31 22.77
C GLU A 376 24.27 17.28 22.94
N THR A 377 23.62 16.13 22.69
CA THR A 377 22.15 16.01 22.68
C THR A 377 21.58 15.26 23.90
N GLY A 378 22.42 14.53 24.62
CA GLY A 378 22.00 13.65 25.72
C GLY A 378 21.27 12.38 25.27
N THR A 379 21.13 12.13 23.96
CA THR A 379 20.43 10.96 23.40
C THR A 379 21.28 10.27 22.32
N ASP A 380 21.26 8.94 22.30
CA ASP A 380 22.06 8.13 21.37
C ASP A 380 21.33 7.90 20.04
N PHE A 381 21.18 8.96 19.25
CA PHE A 381 20.49 8.92 17.95
C PHE A 381 21.14 7.99 16.93
N LEU A 382 22.43 7.68 17.08
CA LEU A 382 23.18 6.79 16.16
C LEU A 382 23.33 5.37 16.72
N GLY A 383 22.61 5.06 17.79
CA GLY A 383 22.52 3.71 18.36
C GLY A 383 21.52 2.80 17.65
N SER A 384 20.60 3.37 16.87
CA SER A 384 19.66 2.66 15.99
C SER A 384 19.76 3.26 14.60
N LEU A 385 19.97 2.43 13.58
CA LEU A 385 20.22 2.85 12.22
C LEU A 385 19.46 1.98 11.23
N LEU A 386 18.87 2.63 10.24
CA LEU A 386 18.09 1.99 9.20
C LEU A 386 18.96 1.10 8.33
N ARG A 387 20.15 1.58 8.00
CA ARG A 387 21.09 0.88 7.11
C ARG A 387 22.52 1.21 7.45
N LEU A 388 23.41 0.24 7.35
CA LEU A 388 24.83 0.41 7.69
C LEU A 388 25.76 -0.36 6.75
N TYR A 389 25.41 -1.60 6.42
CA TYR A 389 26.08 -2.37 5.36
C TYR A 389 25.09 -3.10 4.49
N GLU A 390 25.46 -3.22 3.21
CA GLU A 390 24.69 -3.96 2.24
C GLU A 390 25.53 -5.14 1.72
N PRO A 391 25.08 -6.40 1.88
CA PRO A 391 25.78 -7.55 1.31
C PRO A 391 25.92 -7.43 -0.21
N LEU A 392 27.05 -7.86 -0.77
CA LEU A 392 27.32 -7.79 -2.22
C LEU A 392 26.22 -8.34 -3.15
N PRO A 393 25.47 -9.42 -2.80
CA PRO A 393 24.40 -9.94 -3.65
C PRO A 393 23.14 -9.06 -3.68
N THR A 394 23.00 -8.14 -2.73
CA THR A 394 21.85 -7.25 -2.64
C THR A 394 21.85 -6.33 -3.86
N ARG A 395 20.71 -6.25 -4.55
CA ARG A 395 20.55 -5.32 -5.67
C ARG A 395 20.19 -3.96 -5.11
N SER A 396 20.88 -2.93 -5.56
CA SER A 396 20.58 -1.58 -5.15
C SER A 396 19.25 -1.12 -5.79
N GLY A 397 18.47 -0.31 -5.06
CA GLY A 397 17.18 0.17 -5.55
C GLY A 397 17.30 1.07 -6.80
N PRO A 398 16.20 1.36 -7.51
CA PRO A 398 16.20 2.23 -8.69
C PRO A 398 16.87 3.59 -8.40
N GLY A 399 17.78 4.02 -9.28
CA GLY A 399 18.54 5.27 -9.11
C GLY A 399 19.80 5.15 -8.25
N GLN A 400 20.03 4.01 -7.60
CA GLN A 400 21.26 3.74 -6.84
C GLN A 400 22.22 2.89 -7.66
N SER A 401 23.50 3.27 -7.64
CA SER A 401 24.57 2.49 -8.27
C SER A 401 24.80 1.20 -7.48
N ASP A 402 24.95 0.05 -8.14
CA ASP A 402 25.42 -1.20 -7.50
C ASP A 402 26.79 -1.09 -6.83
N ARG A 403 27.49 0.04 -7.04
CA ARG A 403 28.70 0.45 -6.32
C ARG A 403 28.34 1.48 -5.24
N THR A 404 27.43 1.10 -4.32
CA THR A 404 27.07 1.94 -3.17
C THR A 404 28.19 1.98 -2.13
N TRP A 405 28.21 3.05 -1.32
CA TRP A 405 29.10 3.12 -0.16
C TRP A 405 28.67 2.15 0.96
N TYR A 406 27.39 1.72 0.99
CA TYR A 406 26.90 0.67 1.91
C TYR A 406 27.57 -0.67 1.62
N LYS A 407 27.74 -1.06 0.34
CA LYS A 407 28.48 -2.28 -0.05
C LYS A 407 29.97 -2.24 0.30
N ALA A 408 30.51 -1.05 0.54
CA ALA A 408 31.88 -0.83 1.01
C ALA A 408 31.99 -0.70 2.54
N GLY A 409 30.87 -0.73 3.27
CA GLY A 409 30.82 -0.48 4.72
C GLY A 409 31.26 0.94 5.09
N ARG A 410 30.84 1.95 4.31
CA ARG A 410 31.28 3.36 4.44
C ARG A 410 30.15 4.38 4.51
N ALA A 411 28.92 3.94 4.72
CA ALA A 411 27.74 4.79 4.82
C ALA A 411 26.78 4.27 5.89
N PHE A 412 25.87 5.11 6.38
CA PHE A 412 24.79 4.73 7.27
C PHE A 412 23.56 5.63 7.06
N ASP A 413 22.36 5.10 7.31
CA ASP A 413 21.06 5.78 7.26
C ASP A 413 20.41 5.82 8.65
N LEU A 414 19.59 6.84 8.93
CA LEU A 414 18.83 6.95 10.17
C LEU A 414 17.41 6.36 9.99
N ASP A 415 16.82 5.86 11.07
CA ASP A 415 15.43 5.33 11.08
C ASP A 415 14.34 6.38 10.77
N TYR A 416 14.70 7.65 10.62
CA TYR A 416 13.74 8.75 10.44
C TYR A 416 13.36 9.04 8.98
N ASP A 417 13.97 8.38 7.99
CA ASP A 417 13.62 8.59 6.57
C ASP A 417 12.35 7.83 6.14
N GLU A 418 11.91 6.81 6.88
CA GLU A 418 10.77 5.97 6.48
C GLU A 418 9.39 6.61 6.75
N VAL A 419 9.31 7.70 7.53
CA VAL A 419 8.03 8.35 7.90
C VAL A 419 7.73 9.60 7.08
N LEU A 420 8.67 10.09 6.26
CA LEU A 420 8.44 11.26 5.42
C LEU A 420 7.97 10.84 4.02
N ALA A 421 6.69 10.50 3.92
CA ALA A 421 5.94 10.39 2.66
C ALA A 421 5.76 11.75 1.91
N PHE A 422 6.53 12.76 2.29
CA PHE A 422 6.57 14.07 1.66
C PHE A 422 8.03 14.44 1.43
N GLU A 423 8.39 14.93 0.25
CA GLU A 423 9.48 15.90 0.19
C GLU A 423 8.95 17.21 0.79
N PRO A 424 9.30 17.61 2.03
CA PRO A 424 8.78 18.84 2.59
C PRO A 424 9.25 20.02 1.73
N ARG A 425 8.31 20.65 1.02
CA ARG A 425 8.59 21.89 0.27
C ARG A 425 8.64 23.11 1.18
N MET A 426 8.14 22.98 2.40
CA MET A 426 8.15 24.02 3.42
C MET A 426 8.26 23.40 4.81
N GLU A 427 9.12 23.95 5.66
CA GLU A 427 9.25 23.57 7.07
C GLU A 427 9.10 24.81 7.95
N ILE A 428 8.31 24.72 9.01
CA ILE A 428 8.11 25.83 9.95
C ILE A 428 8.61 25.40 11.33
N VAL A 429 9.67 26.06 11.79
CA VAL A 429 10.32 25.75 13.06
C VAL A 429 10.08 26.88 14.05
N PRO A 430 9.50 26.60 15.23
CA PRO A 430 9.44 27.58 16.31
C PRO A 430 10.85 27.87 16.82
N GLU A 431 11.18 29.14 16.97
CA GLU A 431 12.46 29.60 17.50
C GLU A 431 12.20 30.59 18.62
N GLU A 432 12.44 30.18 19.86
CA GLU A 432 12.33 31.07 21.02
C GLU A 432 13.60 31.93 21.14
N ARG A 433 13.41 33.25 21.23
CA ARG A 433 14.51 34.19 21.50
C ARG A 433 14.11 35.13 22.61
N GLY A 434 14.64 34.88 23.81
CA GLY A 434 14.21 35.58 25.00
C GLY A 434 12.79 35.17 25.39
N ASN A 435 11.91 36.15 25.60
CA ASN A 435 10.50 35.89 25.94
C ASN A 435 9.58 35.87 24.70
N ASP A 436 10.14 36.01 23.50
CA ASP A 436 9.38 36.07 22.25
C ASP A 436 9.56 34.76 21.48
N LEU A 437 8.45 34.22 20.98
CA LEU A 437 8.41 33.07 20.09
C LEU A 437 8.39 33.55 18.63
N TYR A 438 9.42 33.21 17.88
CA TYR A 438 9.51 33.43 16.44
C TYR A 438 9.18 32.14 15.69
N TRP A 439 8.78 32.27 14.43
CA TRP A 439 8.58 31.13 13.54
C TRP A 439 9.49 31.30 12.33
N ARG A 440 10.31 30.30 12.06
CA ARG A 440 11.21 30.28 10.92
C ARG A 440 10.61 29.38 9.85
N VAL A 441 10.43 29.94 8.66
CA VAL A 441 9.90 29.22 7.50
C VAL A 441 11.06 28.92 6.55
N TYR A 442 11.30 27.65 6.28
CA TYR A 442 12.22 27.16 5.28
C TYR A 442 11.42 26.74 4.05
N LEU A 443 11.87 27.09 2.85
CA LEU A 443 11.22 26.75 1.59
C LEU A 443 12.22 26.03 0.68
N ARG A 444 11.81 24.88 0.15
CA ARG A 444 12.61 24.10 -0.81
C ARG A 444 12.36 24.65 -2.22
N ALA A 445 13.43 24.95 -2.94
CA ALA A 445 13.35 25.39 -4.34
C ALA A 445 12.80 24.27 -5.24
N GLU A 446 12.02 24.63 -6.25
CA GLU A 446 11.44 23.68 -7.21
C GLU A 446 12.54 23.00 -8.04
N ASN A 447 13.56 23.77 -8.46
CA ASN A 447 14.74 23.25 -9.14
C ASN A 447 15.91 23.13 -8.16
N GLN A 448 16.45 21.92 -8.01
CA GLN A 448 17.59 21.59 -7.14
C GLN A 448 18.94 21.62 -7.90
N ASP A 449 19.04 22.46 -8.93
CA ASP A 449 20.20 22.58 -9.83
C ASP A 449 21.11 23.79 -9.49
N GLY A 450 20.82 24.48 -8.39
CA GLY A 450 21.53 25.69 -7.95
C GLY A 450 21.15 26.97 -8.71
N SER A 451 20.17 26.92 -9.62
CA SER A 451 19.65 28.11 -10.30
C SER A 451 18.67 28.93 -9.44
N GLN A 452 18.18 28.34 -8.34
CA GLN A 452 17.25 28.93 -7.38
C GLN A 452 17.82 28.87 -5.94
N GLY A 453 17.30 29.71 -5.04
CA GLY A 453 17.68 29.69 -3.61
C GLY A 453 18.46 30.89 -3.09
N ALA A 454 18.44 32.04 -3.79
CA ALA A 454 18.96 33.29 -3.21
C ALA A 454 18.10 33.73 -2.00
N PRO A 455 18.70 34.24 -0.90
CA PRO A 455 17.95 34.77 0.23
C PRO A 455 17.00 35.89 -0.22
N LEU A 456 15.74 35.84 0.22
CA LEU A 456 14.77 36.92 -0.01
C LEU A 456 15.28 38.21 0.66
N THR A 457 15.68 39.20 -0.15
CA THR A 457 16.13 40.51 0.33
C THR A 457 14.98 41.52 0.45
N GLU A 458 13.83 41.23 -0.17
CA GLU A 458 12.60 41.99 -0.08
C GLU A 458 11.47 41.12 0.48
N ARG A 459 10.61 41.72 1.32
CA ARG A 459 9.50 41.01 1.96
C ARG A 459 8.40 40.74 0.92
N PRO A 460 8.06 39.47 0.59
CA PRO A 460 7.06 39.18 -0.43
C PRO A 460 5.61 39.37 0.07
N TRP A 461 5.42 39.50 1.38
CA TRP A 461 4.09 39.60 2.00
C TRP A 461 4.02 40.75 3.00
N ASP A 462 2.96 41.55 2.89
CA ASP A 462 2.58 42.53 3.90
C ASP A 462 1.51 41.93 4.82
N PHE A 463 1.94 41.41 5.97
CA PHE A 463 1.05 40.88 7.01
C PHE A 463 0.18 41.95 7.70
N ARG A 464 0.22 43.21 7.25
CA ARG A 464 -0.68 44.30 7.70
C ARG A 464 -1.83 44.55 6.73
N ALA A 465 -1.91 43.86 5.60
CA ALA A 465 -3.10 43.89 4.76
C ALA A 465 -4.24 43.17 5.52
N ARG A 466 -5.21 43.94 6.01
CA ARG A 466 -6.42 43.43 6.65
C ARG A 466 -7.33 42.74 5.66
#